data_AF-A0A2E8LZM0-F1
#
_entry.id   AF-A0A2E8LZM0-F1
#
_cell.length_a   1.000
_cell.length_b   1.000
_cell.length_c   1.000
_cell.angle_alpha   90.00
_cell.angle_beta   90.00
_cell.angle_gamma   90.00
#
_symmetry.space_group_name_H-M   'P 1'
#
loop_
_entity.id
_entity.type
_entity.pdbx_description
1 polymer ?
#
loop_
_entity_poly.entity_id
_entity_poly.type
_entity_poly.pdbx_seq_one_letter_code
_entity_poly.pdbx_strand_id
1 'polypeptide(L)'
;MAIDAKTMEPLIPARRNEQSLKQTLQIGGAVYHSSSQQEIWHEGETSGDTQKILKIRTSCDQVVLILYLNQQGEGPCHRNRRFCFYQSVTPGDPSALAF
;
A
#
# COMPACT_ATOMS: atom_id res chain seq x y z
N MET A 1 6.19 -0.80 0.04
CA MET A 1 5.35 0.39 0.25
C MET A 1 4.59 0.72 -1.02
N ALA A 2 3.38 1.26 -0.88
CA ALA A 2 2.58 1.82 -1.97
C ALA A 2 2.61 3.36 -1.89
N ILE A 3 2.81 4.04 -3.03
CA ILE A 3 2.90 5.49 -3.15
C ILE A 3 1.98 5.94 -4.28
N ASP A 4 1.22 7.01 -4.09
CA ASP A 4 0.51 7.67 -5.17
C ASP A 4 1.51 8.32 -6.13
N ALA A 5 1.49 7.93 -7.40
CA ALA A 5 2.47 8.38 -8.39
C ALA A 5 2.34 9.87 -8.75
N LYS A 6 1.19 10.49 -8.48
CA LYS A 6 0.93 11.91 -8.76
C LYS A 6 1.29 12.78 -7.57
N THR A 7 0.87 12.42 -6.36
CA THR A 7 1.10 13.25 -5.15
C THR A 7 2.37 12.88 -4.40
N MET A 8 2.94 11.71 -4.69
CA MET A 8 4.06 11.11 -3.95
C MET A 8 3.73 10.80 -2.48
N GLU A 9 2.44 10.80 -2.11
CA GLU A 9 2.00 10.43 -0.77
C GLU A 9 2.10 8.91 -0.54
N PRO A 10 2.67 8.46 0.59
CA PRO A 10 2.60 7.06 1.00
C PRO A 10 1.14 6.68 1.28
N LEU A 11 0.66 5.63 0.62
CA LEU A 11 -0.73 5.19 0.74
C LEU A 11 -0.89 4.20 1.89
N ILE A 12 -0.25 3.03 1.78
CA ILE A 12 -0.34 1.95 2.77
C ILE A 12 0.97 1.17 2.94
N PRO A 13 1.15 0.51 4.10
CA PRO A 13 2.16 -0.53 4.25
C PRO A 13 1.82 -1.74 3.36
N ALA A 14 2.48 -1.82 2.20
CA ALA A 14 2.30 -2.91 1.24
C ALA A 14 3.00 -4.21 1.70
N ARG A 15 2.35 -4.99 2.58
CA ARG A 15 2.79 -6.35 2.96
C ARG A 15 2.52 -7.32 1.82
N ARG A 16 3.49 -8.21 1.56
CA ARG A 16 3.46 -9.19 0.47
C ARG A 16 4.10 -10.50 0.90
N ASN A 17 3.61 -11.59 0.31
CA ASN A 17 4.28 -12.88 0.19
C ASN A 17 4.54 -13.20 -1.30
N GLU A 18 5.18 -14.33 -1.59
CA GLU A 18 5.49 -14.76 -2.96
C GLU A 18 4.24 -14.79 -3.86
N GLN A 19 3.12 -15.33 -3.36
CA GLN A 19 1.88 -15.45 -4.11
C GLN A 19 1.29 -14.09 -4.49
N SER A 20 1.15 -13.17 -3.52
CA SER A 20 0.65 -11.81 -3.77
C SER A 20 1.55 -11.03 -4.73
N LEU A 21 2.88 -11.22 -4.66
CA LEU A 21 3.80 -10.58 -5.58
C LEU A 21 3.64 -11.12 -7.01
N LYS A 22 3.54 -12.44 -7.17
CA LYS A 22 3.33 -13.07 -8.48
C LYS A 22 2.04 -12.56 -9.12
N GLN A 23 0.95 -12.51 -8.36
CA GLN A 23 -0.32 -11.98 -8.86
C GLN A 23 -0.21 -10.49 -9.21
N THR A 24 0.38 -9.67 -8.33
CA THR A 24 0.65 -8.24 -8.60
C THR A 24 1.32 -8.03 -9.96
N LEU A 25 2.38 -8.82 -10.24
CA LEU A 25 3.12 -8.73 -11.50
C LEU A 25 2.32 -9.23 -12.72
N GLN A 26 1.45 -10.22 -12.52
CA GLN A 26 0.60 -10.76 -13.59
C GLN A 26 -0.55 -9.82 -13.97
N ILE A 27 -1.23 -9.23 -12.99
CA ILE A 27 -2.45 -8.44 -13.23
C ILE A 27 -2.19 -6.94 -13.41
N GLY A 28 -1.00 -6.44 -13.02
CA GLY A 28 -0.66 -5.01 -13.09
C GLY A 28 -1.41 -4.13 -12.09
N GLY A 29 -2.08 -4.73 -11.11
CA GLY A 29 -2.77 -4.11 -9.99
C GLY A 29 -2.13 -4.52 -8.67
N ALA A 30 -2.35 -3.72 -7.62
CA ALA A 30 -1.77 -4.01 -6.32
C ALA A 30 -2.51 -5.15 -5.60
N VAL A 31 -1.77 -6.19 -5.24
CA VAL A 31 -2.25 -7.33 -4.45
C VAL A 31 -1.44 -7.40 -3.16
N TYR A 32 -2.14 -7.45 -2.04
CA TYR A 32 -1.55 -7.42 -0.70
C TYR A 32 -1.80 -8.72 0.04
N HIS A 33 -0.98 -8.96 1.07
CA HIS A 33 -1.12 -10.11 1.96
C HIS A 33 -1.36 -9.65 3.40
N SER A 34 -2.49 -10.05 3.97
CA SER A 34 -2.83 -9.82 5.37
C SER A 34 -2.15 -10.87 6.24
N SER A 35 -1.18 -10.46 7.05
CA SER A 35 -0.45 -11.40 7.93
C SER A 35 -1.31 -11.93 9.07
N SER A 36 -2.31 -11.16 9.51
CA SER A 36 -3.21 -11.54 10.60
C SER A 36 -4.27 -12.53 10.14
N GLN A 37 -4.81 -12.34 8.94
CA GLN A 37 -5.86 -13.20 8.37
C GLN A 37 -5.30 -14.31 7.48
N GLN A 38 -4.00 -14.26 7.13
CA GLN A 38 -3.36 -15.18 6.17
C GLN A 38 -4.07 -15.20 4.81
N GLU A 39 -4.58 -14.04 4.41
CA GLU A 39 -5.40 -13.87 3.22
C GLU A 39 -4.73 -12.94 2.21
N ILE A 40 -5.03 -13.17 0.94
CA ILE A 40 -4.64 -12.32 -0.17
C ILE A 40 -5.79 -11.40 -0.50
N TRP A 41 -5.46 -10.13 -0.71
CA TRP A 41 -6.43 -9.10 -0.96
C TRP A 41 -6.07 -8.31 -2.21
N HIS A 42 -7.01 -8.24 -3.15
CA HIS A 42 -6.96 -7.39 -4.32
C HIS A 42 -7.57 -6.03 -3.96
N GLU A 43 -6.75 -5.00 -3.90
CA GLU A 43 -7.22 -3.67 -3.55
C GLU A 43 -8.25 -3.17 -4.58
N GLY A 44 -9.40 -2.71 -4.08
CA GLY A 44 -10.46 -2.15 -4.89
C GLY A 44 -11.43 -3.18 -5.49
N GLU A 45 -11.21 -4.48 -5.29
CA GLU A 45 -12.15 -5.52 -5.79
C GLU A 45 -13.53 -5.42 -5.12
N THR A 46 -13.56 -5.03 -3.83
CA THR A 46 -14.81 -4.86 -3.07
C THR A 46 -15.29 -3.41 -2.99
N SER A 47 -14.37 -2.44 -2.84
CA SER A 47 -14.71 -1.02 -2.64
C SER A 47 -14.85 -0.22 -3.94
N GLY A 48 -14.28 -0.70 -5.06
CA GLY A 48 -14.13 0.08 -6.30
C GLY A 48 -12.91 1.01 -6.31
N ASP A 49 -12.22 1.17 -5.17
CA ASP A 49 -11.02 2.00 -5.01
C ASP A 49 -9.78 1.29 -5.59
N THR A 50 -9.70 1.24 -6.91
CA THR A 50 -8.66 0.46 -7.61
C THR A 50 -7.29 1.13 -7.57
N GLN A 51 -6.25 0.28 -7.62
CA GLN A 51 -4.85 0.69 -7.68
C GLN A 51 -4.16 0.12 -8.92
N LYS A 52 -3.91 0.96 -9.92
CA LYS A 52 -3.14 0.58 -11.11
C LYS A 52 -1.66 0.85 -10.90
N ILE A 53 -0.81 -0.16 -11.09
CA ILE A 53 0.64 0.02 -10.97
C ILE A 53 1.18 0.73 -12.21
N LEU A 54 1.89 1.83 -11.99
CA LEU A 54 2.59 2.56 -13.05
C LEU A 54 4.09 2.23 -13.07
N LYS A 55 4.67 1.95 -11.90
CA LYS A 55 6.10 1.65 -11.76
C LYS A 55 6.37 0.85 -10.51
N ILE A 56 7.34 -0.06 -10.61
CA ILE A 56 7.86 -0.82 -9.48
C ILE A 56 9.35 -0.50 -9.33
N ARG A 57 9.80 -0.28 -8.10
CA ARG A 57 11.22 -0.22 -7.72
C ARG A 57 11.49 -1.21 -6.61
N THR A 58 12.73 -1.67 -6.51
CA THR A 58 13.19 -2.53 -5.42
C THR A 58 14.44 -1.95 -4.77
N SER A 59 14.70 -2.31 -3.51
CA SER A 59 15.96 -2.02 -2.83
C SER A 59 17.12 -2.79 -3.48
N CYS A 60 18.37 -2.40 -3.22
CA CYS A 60 19.55 -3.04 -3.82
C CYS A 60 19.69 -4.53 -3.45
N ASP A 61 19.24 -4.90 -2.25
CA ASP A 61 19.16 -6.27 -1.72
C ASP A 61 17.83 -6.97 -2.02
N GLN A 62 16.93 -6.30 -2.74
CA GLN A 62 15.64 -6.82 -3.20
C GLN A 62 14.66 -7.25 -2.10
N VAL A 63 14.86 -6.80 -0.87
CA VAL A 63 13.97 -7.14 0.27
C VAL A 63 12.78 -6.18 0.40
N VAL A 64 12.85 -5.03 -0.25
CA VAL A 64 11.78 -4.02 -0.26
C VAL A 64 11.37 -3.70 -1.68
N LEU A 65 10.07 -3.48 -1.87
CA LEU A 65 9.49 -3.03 -3.13
C LEU A 65 8.67 -1.75 -2.90
N ILE A 66 8.84 -0.78 -3.78
CA ILE A 66 8.05 0.44 -3.88
C ILE A 66 7.15 0.32 -5.10
N LEU A 67 5.84 0.40 -4.88
CA LEU A 67 4.83 0.45 -5.93
C LEU A 67 4.38 1.89 -6.10
N TYR A 68 4.55 2.45 -7.30
CA TYR A 68 3.97 3.73 -7.68
C TYR A 68 2.65 3.46 -8.38
N LEU A 69 1.57 3.97 -7.80
CA LEU A 69 0.21 3.62 -8.13
C LEU A 69 -0.53 4.85 -8.65
N ASN A 70 -1.41 4.63 -9.62
CA ASN A 70 -2.52 5.54 -9.85
C ASN A 70 -3.68 5.08 -8.96
N GLN A 71 -3.87 5.73 -7.80
CA GLN A 71 -5.00 5.47 -6.92
C GLN A 71 -6.28 6.07 -7.54
N GLN A 72 -7.35 5.29 -7.57
CA GLN A 72 -8.69 5.74 -7.92
C GLN A 72 -9.61 5.58 -6.70
N GLY A 73 -10.64 6.42 -6.62
CA GLY A 73 -11.57 6.42 -5.49
C GLY A 73 -11.08 7.15 -4.25
N GLU A 74 -11.66 6.83 -3.10
CA GLU A 74 -11.46 7.58 -1.84
C GLU A 74 -10.12 7.26 -1.17
N GLY A 75 -9.67 6.01 -1.26
CA GLY A 75 -8.36 5.57 -0.84
C GLY A 75 -8.38 4.27 -0.03
N PRO A 76 -7.22 3.62 0.13
CA PRO A 76 -7.12 2.25 0.63
C PRO A 76 -7.25 2.12 2.17
N CYS A 77 -7.54 3.21 2.89
CA CYS A 77 -7.63 3.15 4.33
C CYS A 77 -9.02 2.64 4.78
N HIS A 78 -9.02 1.52 5.51
CA HIS A 78 -10.24 0.96 6.13
C HIS A 78 -10.94 1.89 7.15
N ARG A 79 -10.36 3.06 7.46
CA ARG A 79 -10.94 4.09 8.35
C ARG A 79 -11.51 5.29 7.58
N ASN A 80 -11.82 5.14 6.29
CA ASN A 80 -12.34 6.20 5.41
C ASN A 80 -11.40 7.43 5.39
N ARG A 81 -10.11 7.16 5.18
CA ARG A 81 -9.08 8.18 4.97
C ARG A 81 -8.43 7.94 3.63
N ARG A 82 -7.89 9.00 3.02
CA ARG A 82 -7.22 8.91 1.72
C ARG A 82 -5.99 8.00 1.72
N PHE A 83 -5.28 7.94 2.84
CA PHE A 83 -4.10 7.11 3.04
C PHE A 83 -4.00 6.69 4.50
N CYS A 84 -3.34 5.56 4.79
CA CYS A 84 -3.15 5.06 6.16
C CYS A 84 -2.16 5.89 6.96
N PHE A 85 -1.22 6.58 6.30
CA PHE A 85 -0.20 7.42 6.95
C PHE A 85 -0.71 8.84 7.27
N TYR A 86 -1.95 8.97 7.72
CA TYR A 86 -2.62 10.26 7.94
C TYR A 86 -2.25 10.95 9.26
N GLN A 87 -1.56 10.25 10.16
CA GLN A 87 -1.05 10.83 11.41
C GLN A 87 0.40 11.27 11.24
N SER A 88 0.74 12.40 11.85
CA SER A 88 2.09 12.95 11.90
C SER A 88 2.60 12.94 13.33
N VAL A 89 3.90 12.72 13.49
CA VAL A 89 4.58 12.74 14.79
C VAL A 89 5.63 13.84 14.76
N THR A 90 5.65 14.69 15.79
CA THR A 90 6.69 15.72 15.93
C THR A 90 7.90 15.12 16.65
N PRO A 91 9.14 15.32 16.17
CA PRO A 91 10.33 14.89 16.90
C PRO A 91 10.33 15.43 18.34
N GLY A 92 10.46 14.53 19.32
CA GLY A 92 10.40 14.87 20.75
C GLY A 92 9.01 14.77 21.39
N ASP A 93 7.95 14.53 20.62
CA ASP A 93 6.60 14.31 21.12
C ASP A 93 6.02 12.99 20.56
N PRO A 94 6.04 11.89 21.33
CA PRO A 94 5.52 10.60 20.90
C PRO A 94 4.01 10.45 21.08
N SER A 95 3.27 11.51 21.48
CA SER A 95 1.85 11.41 21.88
C SER A 95 0.91 10.83 20.82
N ALA A 96 1.30 10.89 19.54
CA ALA A 96 0.54 10.31 18.43
C ALA A 96 0.80 8.81 18.18
N LEU A 97 1.72 8.17 18.90
CA LEU A 97 2.08 6.75 18.75
C LEU A 97 1.52 5.91 19.91
N ALA A 98 1.00 4.73 19.58
CA ALA A 98 0.62 3.69 20.54
C ALA A 98 1.34 2.38 20.14
N PHE A 99 2.31 1.96 20.95
CA PHE A 99 3.05 0.71 20.79
C PHE A 99 2.67 -0.27 21.90
#